data_AF-A0A7V3CQZ6-F1
#
_entry.id   AF-A0A7V3CQZ6-F1
#
_cell.length_a   1.000
_cell.length_b   1.000
_cell.length_c   1.000
_cell.angle_alpha   90.00
_cell.angle_beta   90.00
_cell.angle_gamma   90.00
#
_symmetry.space_group_name_H-M   'P 1'
#
loop_
_entity.id
_entity.type
_entity.pdbx_description
1 polymer ?
#
loop_
_entity_poly.entity_id
_entity_poly.type
_entity_poly.pdbx_seq_one_letter_code
_entity_poly.pdbx_strand_id
1 'polypeptide(L)'
;MLDTRIVLAALWTALMLVFLLGDVLRVFAGDYTAGELGTGGPAPQWMWVLIATIMLTPIVMIVVSVLVPYPAARWISIVAGAAWIVFNLAGLPYKGAYDNFLIGVSFVGCGLIIWQAWRW
;
A
#
# COMPACT_ATOMS: atom_id res chain seq x y z
N MET A 1 4.94 -26.12 4.97
CA MET A 1 4.30 -24.86 4.59
C MET A 1 5.11 -23.73 5.20
N LEU A 2 5.35 -22.63 4.50
CA LEU A 2 6.02 -21.46 5.07
C LEU A 2 5.15 -20.90 6.21
N ASP A 3 5.75 -20.39 7.28
CA ASP A 3 5.01 -19.73 8.35
C ASP A 3 4.17 -18.57 7.77
N THR A 4 2.87 -18.55 8.04
CA THR A 4 1.94 -17.53 7.52
C THR A 4 2.40 -16.11 7.88
N ARG A 5 3.08 -15.92 9.00
CA ARG A 5 3.68 -14.63 9.39
C ARG A 5 4.70 -14.14 8.37
N ILE A 6 5.56 -15.05 7.89
CA ILE A 6 6.58 -14.76 6.89
C ILE A 6 5.91 -14.49 5.54
N VAL A 7 4.88 -15.25 5.19
CA VAL A 7 4.10 -15.02 3.95
C VAL A 7 3.47 -13.62 3.97
N LEU A 8 2.81 -13.24 5.07
CA LEU A 8 2.19 -11.92 5.22
C LEU A 8 3.24 -10.80 5.15
N ALA A 9 4.37 -10.94 5.85
CA ALA A 9 5.46 -9.97 5.80
C ALA A 9 6.01 -9.80 4.36
N ALA A 10 6.17 -10.90 3.63
CA ALA A 10 6.61 -10.87 2.23
C ALA A 10 5.58 -10.18 1.32
N LEU A 11 4.29 -10.44 1.50
CA LEU A 11 3.22 -9.80 0.73
C LEU A 11 3.12 -8.29 1.02
N TRP A 12 3.24 -7.87 2.29
CA TRP A 12 3.29 -6.44 2.64
C TRP A 12 4.54 -5.75 2.06
N THR A 13 5.67 -6.44 2.02
CA THR A 13 6.90 -5.95 1.37
C THR A 13 6.66 -5.76 -0.13
N ALA A 14 6.08 -6.75 -0.81
CA ALA A 14 5.74 -6.66 -2.23
C ALA A 14 4.78 -5.49 -2.50
N LEU A 15 3.75 -5.32 -1.67
CA LEU A 15 2.80 -4.21 -1.80
C LEU A 15 3.48 -2.83 -1.64
N MET A 16 4.38 -2.69 -0.66
CA MET A 16 5.18 -1.48 -0.48
C MET A 16 6.00 -1.14 -1.74
N LEU A 17 6.65 -2.15 -2.32
CA LEU A 17 7.46 -1.98 -3.52
C LEU A 17 6.62 -1.63 -4.76
N VAL A 18 5.37 -2.12 -4.86
CA VAL A 18 4.43 -1.73 -5.93
C VAL A 18 4.10 -0.24 -5.84
N PHE A 19 3.82 0.27 -4.63
CA PHE A 19 3.56 1.70 -4.44
C PHE A 19 4.79 2.55 -4.76
N LEU A 20 5.96 2.16 -4.26
CA LEU A 20 7.21 2.86 -4.53
C LEU A 20 7.58 2.85 -6.02
N LEU A 21 7.33 1.74 -6.73
CA LEU A 21 7.52 1.67 -8.17
C LEU A 21 6.60 2.66 -8.91
N GLY A 22 5.35 2.82 -8.47
CA GLY A 22 4.44 3.83 -9.02
C GLY A 22 5.00 5.25 -8.89
N ASP A 23 5.50 5.60 -7.71
CA ASP A 23 6.12 6.92 -7.48
C ASP A 23 7.35 7.12 -8.37
N VAL A 24 8.22 6.11 -8.49
CA VAL A 24 9.40 6.15 -9.36
C VAL A 24 9.00 6.36 -10.83
N LEU A 25 7.98 5.62 -11.31
CA LEU A 25 7.51 5.77 -12.68
C LEU A 25 6.92 7.16 -12.95
N ARG A 26 6.14 7.75 -12.01
CA ARG A 26 5.64 9.12 -12.16
C ARG A 26 6.77 10.13 -12.29
N VAL A 27 7.84 9.96 -11.51
CA VAL A 27 9.03 10.83 -11.58
C VAL A 27 9.69 10.72 -12.97
N PHE A 28 9.88 9.52 -13.49
CA PHE A 28 10.51 9.30 -14.81
C PHE A 28 9.61 9.69 -15.99
N ALA A 29 8.29 9.53 -15.86
CA ALA A 29 7.32 9.95 -16.87
C ALA A 29 7.13 11.48 -16.91
N GLY A 30 7.53 12.20 -15.86
CA GLY A 30 7.27 13.63 -15.70
C GLY A 30 5.83 13.94 -15.28
N ASP A 31 5.08 12.93 -14.82
CA ASP A 31 3.69 13.05 -14.40
C ASP A 31 3.58 13.56 -12.95
N TYR A 32 4.37 14.56 -12.59
CA TYR A 32 4.34 15.21 -11.28
C TYR A 32 4.75 16.68 -11.37
N THR A 33 4.25 17.49 -10.43
CA THR A 33 4.73 18.86 -10.22
C THR A 33 5.42 18.89 -8.86
N ALA A 34 6.68 19.35 -8.83
CA ALA A 34 7.47 19.34 -7.59
C ALA A 34 6.79 20.19 -6.51
N GLY A 35 6.57 19.59 -5.33
CA GLY A 35 5.93 20.25 -4.19
C GLY A 35 4.41 20.24 -4.21
N GLU A 36 3.76 19.70 -5.25
CA GLU A 36 2.31 19.60 -5.33
C GLU A 36 1.82 18.16 -5.12
N LEU A 37 0.68 18.03 -4.44
CA LEU A 37 -0.04 16.77 -4.24
C LEU A 37 -1.40 16.90 -4.94
N GLY A 38 -1.40 16.75 -6.26
CA GLY A 38 -2.60 16.90 -7.10
C GLY A 38 -2.70 18.27 -7.76
N THR A 39 -3.93 18.69 -8.13
CA THR A 39 -4.18 19.95 -8.84
C THR A 39 -4.60 21.03 -7.84
N GLY A 40 -3.66 21.76 -7.25
CA GLY A 40 -4.02 22.76 -6.23
C GLY A 40 -2.91 23.65 -5.67
N GLY A 41 -1.70 23.60 -6.23
CA GLY A 41 -0.55 24.35 -5.71
C GLY A 41 0.22 23.59 -4.62
N PRO A 42 1.18 24.26 -3.95
CA PRO A 42 2.09 23.62 -3.01
C PRO A 42 1.36 22.97 -1.84
N ALA A 43 1.70 21.72 -1.55
CA ALA A 43 1.11 21.00 -0.43
C ALA A 43 1.63 21.54 0.92
N PRO A 44 0.74 21.84 1.87
CA PRO A 44 1.15 22.31 3.19
C PRO A 44 1.85 21.20 3.99
N GLN A 45 2.70 21.58 4.96
CA GLN A 45 3.52 20.65 5.75
C GLN A 45 2.74 19.50 6.39
N TRP A 46 1.54 19.77 6.90
CA TRP A 46 0.71 18.75 7.56
C TRP A 46 0.26 17.65 6.58
N MET A 47 0.10 17.96 5.30
CA MET A 47 -0.31 17.01 4.27
C MET A 47 0.82 16.01 3.98
N TRP A 48 2.07 16.47 3.99
CA TRP A 48 3.25 15.58 3.88
C TRP A 48 3.34 14.61 5.05
N VAL A 49 3.08 15.08 6.28
CA VAL A 49 3.03 14.22 7.47
C VAL A 49 1.90 13.19 7.37
N LEU A 50 0.74 13.59 6.84
CA LEU A 50 -0.40 12.70 6.62
C LEU A 50 -0.04 11.58 5.61
N ILE A 51 0.53 11.94 4.45
CA ILE A 51 0.94 10.95 3.44
C ILE A 51 2.03 10.05 3.99
N ALA A 52 3.04 10.60 4.69
CA ALA A 52 4.07 9.79 5.32
C ALA A 52 3.48 8.77 6.30
N THR A 53 2.49 9.17 7.09
CA THR A 53 1.78 8.29 8.03
C THR A 53 1.02 7.19 7.30
N ILE A 54 0.31 7.52 6.22
CA ILE A 54 -0.43 6.54 5.41
C ILE A 54 0.54 5.55 4.74
N MET A 55 1.60 6.04 4.11
CA MET A 55 2.59 5.23 3.40
C MET A 55 3.49 4.40 4.33
N LEU A 56 3.53 4.73 5.63
CA LEU A 56 4.18 3.91 6.64
C LEU A 56 3.41 2.61 6.92
N THR A 57 2.11 2.56 6.60
CA THR A 57 1.24 1.40 6.86
C THR A 57 1.85 0.07 6.40
N PRO A 58 2.24 -0.14 5.12
CA PRO A 58 2.82 -1.41 4.70
C PRO A 58 4.13 -1.74 5.44
N ILE A 59 4.95 -0.75 5.82
CA ILE A 59 6.18 -0.96 6.58
C ILE A 59 5.87 -1.47 8.00
N VAL A 60 4.93 -0.83 8.69
CA VAL A 60 4.46 -1.28 10.00
C VAL A 60 3.87 -2.68 9.91
N MET A 61 3.13 -2.97 8.84
CA MET A 61 2.51 -4.29 8.66
C MET A 61 3.52 -5.42 8.45
N ILE A 62 4.69 -5.15 7.89
CA ILE A 62 5.81 -6.13 7.84
C ILE A 62 6.21 -6.51 9.26
N VAL A 63 6.44 -5.50 10.12
CA VAL A 63 6.85 -5.70 11.52
C VAL A 63 5.75 -6.40 12.31
N VAL A 64 4.49 -5.96 12.16
CA VAL A 64 3.32 -6.57 12.80
C VAL A 64 3.18 -8.04 12.41
N SER A 65 3.38 -8.36 11.14
CA SER A 65 3.25 -9.75 10.66
C SER A 65 4.22 -10.69 11.36
N VAL A 66 5.43 -10.23 11.70
CA VAL A 66 6.47 -11.04 12.36
C VAL A 66 6.30 -11.06 13.88
N LEU A 67 6.04 -9.90 14.49
CA LEU A 67 6.08 -9.74 15.96
C LEU A 67 4.76 -10.05 16.66
N VAL A 68 3.62 -9.81 16.00
CA VAL A 68 2.31 -9.94 16.64
C VAL A 68 1.79 -11.38 16.51
N PRO A 69 1.38 -12.04 17.61
CA PRO A 69 0.87 -13.40 17.56
C PRO A 69 -0.54 -13.48 16.97
N TYR A 70 -0.92 -14.68 16.58
CA TYR A 70 -2.31 -15.03 16.29
C TYR A 70 -3.18 -14.88 17.55
N PRO A 71 -4.44 -14.39 17.46
CA PRO A 71 -5.18 -14.02 16.24
C PRO A 71 -5.07 -12.54 15.85
N ALA A 72 -4.35 -11.70 16.61
CA ALA A 72 -4.34 -10.26 16.39
C ALA A 72 -3.76 -9.88 15.01
N ALA A 73 -2.62 -10.49 14.61
CA ALA A 73 -1.99 -10.23 13.31
C ALA A 73 -2.91 -10.54 12.11
N ARG A 74 -3.79 -11.53 12.24
CA ARG A 74 -4.78 -11.90 11.24
C ARG A 74 -5.77 -10.76 10.99
N TRP A 75 -6.43 -10.28 12.04
CA TRP A 75 -7.46 -9.25 11.90
C TRP A 75 -6.88 -7.91 11.48
N ILE A 76 -5.71 -7.54 12.02
CA ILE A 76 -5.02 -6.31 11.61
C ILE A 76 -4.69 -6.36 10.11
N SER A 77 -4.18 -7.49 9.61
CA SER A 77 -3.86 -7.65 8.18
C SER A 77 -5.09 -7.58 7.28
N ILE A 78 -6.21 -8.19 7.69
CA ILE A 78 -7.47 -8.14 6.93
C ILE A 78 -7.99 -6.70 6.84
N VAL A 79 -8.06 -6.00 7.98
CA VAL A 79 -8.57 -4.63 8.05
C VAL A 79 -7.66 -3.68 7.26
N ALA A 80 -6.35 -3.77 7.42
CA ALA A 80 -5.39 -2.94 6.69
C ALA A 80 -5.44 -3.20 5.18
N GLY A 81 -5.52 -4.47 4.75
CA GLY A 81 -5.64 -4.83 3.34
C GLY A 81 -6.95 -4.31 2.73
N ALA A 82 -8.07 -4.42 3.44
CA ALA A 82 -9.35 -3.89 2.98
C ALA A 82 -9.34 -2.36 2.90
N ALA A 83 -8.74 -1.68 3.89
CA ALA A 83 -8.59 -0.23 3.90
C ALA A 83 -7.78 0.26 2.69
N TRP A 84 -6.69 -0.43 2.33
CA TRP A 84 -5.91 -0.12 1.13
C TRP A 84 -6.69 -0.30 -0.17
N ILE A 85 -7.52 -1.34 -0.28
CA ILE A 85 -8.40 -1.51 -1.44
C ILE A 85 -9.36 -0.31 -1.56
N VAL A 86 -10.04 0.06 -0.47
CA VAL A 86 -10.97 1.21 -0.47
C VAL A 86 -10.25 2.52 -0.79
N PHE A 87 -9.08 2.74 -0.19
CA PHE A 87 -8.26 3.93 -0.44
C PHE A 87 -7.85 4.05 -1.92
N ASN A 88 -7.35 2.96 -2.50
CA ASN A 88 -6.93 2.96 -3.90
C ASN A 88 -8.11 3.09 -4.87
N LEU A 89 -9.28 2.56 -4.54
CA LEU A 89 -10.51 2.77 -5.32
C LEU A 89 -10.92 4.24 -5.36
N ALA A 90 -10.75 4.98 -4.25
CA ALA A 90 -11.09 6.40 -4.19
C ALA A 90 -10.18 7.28 -5.08
N GLY A 91 -8.98 6.79 -5.43
CA GLY A 91 -8.03 7.50 -6.30
C GLY A 91 -8.18 7.19 -7.80
N LEU A 92 -9.04 6.24 -8.19
CA LEU A 92 -9.20 5.86 -9.59
C LEU A 92 -10.16 6.79 -10.36
N PRO A 93 -9.93 6.98 -11.67
CA PRO A 93 -8.78 6.53 -12.45
C PRO A 93 -7.59 7.50 -12.36
N TYR A 94 -6.38 6.95 -12.41
CA TYR A 94 -5.16 7.76 -12.54
C TYR A 94 -4.93 8.16 -14.01
N LYS A 95 -4.22 9.27 -14.24
CA LYS A 95 -3.88 9.74 -15.59
C LYS A 95 -2.95 8.77 -16.31
N GLY A 96 -1.95 8.21 -15.61
CA GLY A 96 -0.98 7.28 -16.16
C GLY A 96 -1.54 5.86 -16.30
N ALA A 97 -1.39 5.24 -17.48
CA ALA A 97 -1.78 3.84 -17.68
C ALA A 97 -0.97 2.88 -16.79
N TYR A 98 0.29 3.21 -16.51
CA TYR A 98 1.17 2.46 -15.61
C TYR A 98 0.67 2.50 -14.16
N ASP A 99 0.14 3.63 -13.69
CA ASP A 99 -0.45 3.74 -12.36
C ASP A 99 -1.71 2.87 -12.24
N ASN A 100 -2.59 2.92 -13.23
CA ASN A 100 -3.78 2.07 -13.24
C ASN A 100 -3.41 0.57 -13.24
N PHE A 101 -2.36 0.18 -13.98
CA PHE A 101 -1.84 -1.19 -13.95
C PHE A 101 -1.30 -1.58 -12.56
N LEU A 102 -0.44 -0.75 -11.97
CA LEU A 102 0.16 -1.02 -10.66
C LEU A 102 -0.88 -1.03 -9.54
N ILE A 103 -1.92 -0.20 -9.62
CA ILE A 103 -3.05 -0.24 -8.69
C ILE A 103 -3.84 -1.54 -8.85
N GLY A 104 -4.06 -2.01 -10.07
CA GLY A 104 -4.61 -3.35 -10.32
C GLY A 104 -3.79 -4.47 -9.66
N VAL A 105 -2.47 -4.43 -9.80
CA VAL A 105 -1.55 -5.36 -9.12
C VAL A 105 -1.65 -5.23 -7.59
N SER A 106 -1.79 -4.00 -7.07
CA SER A 106 -1.95 -3.75 -5.64
C SER A 106 -3.23 -4.39 -5.08
N PHE A 107 -4.33 -4.43 -5.84
CA PHE A 107 -5.57 -5.10 -5.44
C PHE A 107 -5.38 -6.61 -5.34
N VAL A 108 -4.63 -7.21 -6.27
CA VAL A 108 -4.26 -8.64 -6.19
C VAL A 108 -3.42 -8.88 -4.93
N GLY A 109 -2.43 -8.02 -4.66
CA GLY A 109 -1.61 -8.09 -3.45
C GLY A 109 -2.45 -8.02 -2.17
N CYS A 110 -3.35 -7.04 -2.07
CA CYS A 110 -4.26 -6.90 -0.93
C CYS A 110 -5.22 -8.09 -0.79
N GLY A 111 -5.75 -8.60 -1.91
CA GLY A 111 -6.59 -9.79 -1.93
C GLY A 111 -5.85 -11.03 -1.42
N LEU A 112 -4.59 -11.22 -1.81
CA LEU A 112 -3.73 -12.29 -1.30
C LEU A 112 -3.44 -12.14 0.20
N ILE A 113 -3.17 -10.92 0.68
CA ILE A 113 -2.97 -10.65 2.12
C ILE A 113 -4.22 -11.05 2.91
N ILE A 114 -5.40 -10.58 2.49
CA ILE A 114 -6.67 -10.88 3.14
C ILE A 114 -6.93 -12.39 3.12
N TRP A 115 -6.71 -13.04 1.98
CA TRP A 115 -6.94 -14.48 1.82
C TRP A 115 -6.02 -15.33 2.69
N GLN A 116 -4.72 -15.02 2.72
CA GLN A 116 -3.76 -15.74 3.57
C GLN A 116 -4.07 -15.52 5.06
N ALA A 117 -4.40 -14.30 5.45
CA ALA A 117 -4.81 -14.01 6.83
C ALA A 117 -6.13 -14.69 7.21
N TRP A 118 -7.08 -14.82 6.27
CA TRP A 118 -8.37 -15.48 6.53
C TRP A 118 -8.23 -17.00 6.72
N ARG A 119 -7.31 -17.63 5.99
CA ARG A 119 -7.01 -19.07 6.10
C ARG A 119 -6.14 -19.43 7.30
N TRP A 120 -5.47 -18.44 7.91
CA TRP A 120 -4.66 -18.61 9.11
C TRP A 120 -5.53 -18.81 10.35
#